data_AF-A0AAV1K819-F1
#
_entry.id   AF-A0AAV1K819-F1
#
_cell.length_a   1.000
_cell.length_b   1.000
_cell.length_c   1.000
_cell.angle_alpha   90.00
_cell.angle_beta   90.00
_cell.angle_gamma   90.00
#
_symmetry.space_group_name_H-M   'P 1'
#
loop_
_entity.id
_entity.type
_entity.pdbx_description
1 polymer ?
#
loop_
_entity_poly.entity_id
_entity_poly.type
_entity_poly.pdbx_seq_one_letter_code
_entity_poly.pdbx_strand_id
1 'polypeptide(L)' 'MQSNETPTFNISKNSAMAKVLQQCKLIMWDECTIVHTKSLEALDRTLKDLRNNQNQFGGAMILLSVDFCQTLPVVPRSM' A
#
# COMPACT_ATOMS: atom_id res chain seq x y z
N MET A 1 -28.23 -4.67 3.58
CA MET A 1 -27.37 -3.87 4.47
C MET A 1 -25.93 -4.23 4.14
N GLN A 2 -25.31 -3.47 3.25
CA GLN A 2 -23.92 -3.74 2.85
C GLN A 2 -23.04 -3.09 3.94
N SER A 3 -22.37 -3.91 4.74
CA SER A 3 -21.39 -3.44 5.71
C SER A 3 -20.28 -2.75 4.93
N ASN A 4 -20.20 -1.42 5.03
CA ASN A 4 -19.12 -0.61 4.49
C ASN A 4 -17.86 -0.85 5.33
N GLU A 5 -17.29 -2.05 5.24
CA GLU A 5 -16.01 -2.39 5.84
C GLU A 5 -14.94 -1.65 5.05
N THR A 6 -14.67 -0.41 5.48
CA THR A 6 -13.62 0.42 4.91
C THR A 6 -12.28 -0.19 5.31
N PRO A 7 -11.47 -0.67 4.34
CA PRO A 7 -10.21 -1.30 4.69
C PRO A 7 -9.29 -0.23 5.31
N THR A 8 -8.78 -0.53 6.50
CA THR A 8 -7.86 0.33 7.26
C THR A 8 -6.82 -0.56 7.95
N PHE A 9 -5.59 -0.08 8.10
CA PHE A 9 -4.60 -0.74 8.95
C PHE A 9 -4.82 -0.35 10.41
N ASN A 10 -4.90 -1.35 11.30
CA ASN A 10 -5.06 -1.13 12.73
C ASN A 10 -3.73 -0.75 13.38
N ILE A 11 -3.28 0.49 13.17
CA ILE A 11 -2.06 1.04 13.75
C ILE A 11 -2.47 2.10 14.79
N SER A 12 -2.13 1.85 16.07
CA SER A 12 -2.32 2.86 17.11
C SER A 12 -1.49 4.10 16.83
N LYS A 13 -2.10 5.29 16.88
CA LYS A 13 -1.42 6.59 16.66
C LYS A 13 -0.21 6.80 17.56
N ASN A 14 -0.20 6.17 18.73
CA ASN A 14 0.89 6.28 19.71
C ASN A 14 1.96 5.20 19.57
N SER A 15 1.82 4.28 18.60
CA SER A 15 2.80 3.24 18.32
C SER A 15 4.12 3.82 17.80
N ALA A 16 5.24 3.15 18.10
CA ALA A 16 6.53 3.47 17.48
C ALA A 16 6.43 3.44 15.94
N MET A 17 5.66 2.50 15.38
CA MET A 17 5.44 2.41 13.94
C MET A 17 4.66 3.60 13.40
N ALA A 18 3.66 4.11 14.13
CA ALA A 18 2.93 5.30 13.74
C ALA A 18 3.84 6.54 13.67
N LYS A 19 4.76 6.70 14.63
CA LYS A 19 5.75 7.79 14.61
C LYS A 19 6.67 7.72 13.38
N VAL A 20 7.13 6.52 13.03
CA VAL A 20 7.92 6.31 11.80
C VAL A 20 7.09 6.67 10.57
N LEU A 21 5.86 6.20 10.48
CA LEU A 21 4.96 6.49 9.36
C LEU A 21 4.57 7.97 9.28
N GLN A 22 4.52 8.70 10.39
CA GLN A 22 4.28 10.15 10.40
C GLN A 22 5.48 10.94 9.84
N GLN A 23 6.70 10.49 10.11
CA GLN A 23 7.93 11.16 9.65
C GLN A 23 8.38 10.72 8.25
N CYS A 24 7.90 9.57 7.78
CA CYS A 24 8.31 9.00 6.50
C CYS A 24 7.95 9.94 5.33
N LYS A 25 8.84 10.09 4.35
CA LYS A 25 8.57 10.91 3.14
C LYS A 25 8.34 10.07 1.89
N LEU A 26 8.89 8.86 1.88
CA LEU A 26 8.87 7.95 0.74
C LEU A 26 8.61 6.53 1.26
N ILE A 27 7.58 5.88 0.72
CA ILE A 27 7.27 4.49 0.98
C ILE A 27 7.53 3.72 -0.30
N MET A 28 8.48 2.78 -0.25
CA MET A 28 8.71 1.83 -1.32
C MET A 28 7.84 0.60 -1.06
N TRP A 29 6.98 0.28 -2.01
CA TRP A 29 6.14 -0.91 -1.98
C TRP A 29 6.62 -1.87 -3.06
N ASP A 30 7.17 -3.00 -2.64
CA ASP A 30 7.57 -4.08 -3.55
C ASP A 30 6.42 -5.05 -3.79
N GLU A 31 6.43 -5.74 -4.94
CA GLU A 31 5.38 -6.68 -5.35
C GLU A 31 3.95 -6.09 -5.39
N CYS A 32 3.79 -4.87 -5.93
CA CYS A 32 2.47 -4.26 -6.06
C CYS A 32 1.61 -4.95 -7.15
N THR A 33 1.01 -6.10 -6.85
CA THR A 33 0.01 -6.75 -7.71
C THR A 33 -1.37 -6.06 -7.65
N ILE A 34 -2.20 -6.26 -8.67
CA ILE A 34 -3.58 -5.73 -8.77
C ILE A 34 -4.46 -6.14 -7.56
N VAL A 35 -4.12 -7.25 -6.89
CA VAL A 35 -4.80 -7.74 -5.67
C VAL A 35 -4.59 -6.78 -4.48
N HIS A 36 -3.51 -5.97 -4.47
CA HIS A 36 -3.21 -5.02 -3.40
C HIS A 36 -3.98 -3.70 -3.50
N THR A 37 -4.89 -3.51 -4.45
CA THR A 37 -5.65 -2.25 -4.61
C THR A 37 -6.38 -1.86 -3.32
N LYS A 38 -6.96 -2.83 -2.60
CA LYS A 38 -7.59 -2.60 -1.29
C LYS A 38 -6.58 -2.27 -0.18
N SER A 39 -5.38 -2.86 -0.23
CA SER A 39 -4.29 -2.56 0.70
C SER A 39 -3.74 -1.15 0.47
N LEU A 40 -3.67 -0.71 -0.79
CA LEU A 40 -3.25 0.64 -1.16
C LEU A 40 -4.26 1.69 -0.64
N GLU A 41 -5.55 1.41 -0.76
CA GLU A 41 -6.62 2.27 -0.21
C GLU A 41 -6.58 2.30 1.33
N ALA A 42 -6.34 1.16 1.97
CA ALA A 42 -6.14 1.10 3.41
C ALA A 42 -4.92 1.90 3.87
N LEU A 43 -3.82 1.80 3.12
CA LEU A 43 -2.60 2.54 3.40
C LEU A 43 -2.82 4.05 3.28
N ASP A 44 -3.47 4.50 2.21
CA ASP A 44 -3.82 5.91 2.00
C ASP A 44 -4.64 6.45 3.18
N ARG A 45 -5.71 5.75 3.56
CA ARG A 45 -6.57 6.14 4.70
C ARG A 45 -5.82 6.17 6.02
N THR A 46 -5.02 5.14 6.30
CA THR A 46 -4.22 5.07 7.53
C THR A 46 -3.20 6.21 7.58
N LEU A 47 -2.52 6.53 6.48
CA LEU A 47 -1.55 7.65 6.46
C LEU A 47 -2.23 9.00 6.61
N LYS A 48 -3.41 9.20 6.01
CA LYS A 48 -4.23 10.41 6.20
C LYS A 48 -4.62 10.60 7.66
N ASP A 49 -5.06 9.54 8.32
CA ASP A 49 -5.45 9.57 9.74
C ASP A 49 -4.24 9.74 10.69
N LEU A 50 -3.13 9.05 10.42
CA LEU A 50 -1.91 9.15 11.21
C LEU A 50 -1.28 10.54 11.12
N ARG A 51 -1.31 11.18 9.95
CA ARG A 51 -0.68 12.49 9.71
C ARG A 51 -1.63 13.67 9.83
N ASN A 52 -2.92 13.41 10.01
CA ASN A 52 -3.97 14.41 9.96
C ASN A 52 -3.88 15.29 8.68
N ASN A 53 -3.60 14.65 7.55
CA ASN A 53 -3.41 15.30 6.25
C ASN A 53 -4.25 14.59 5.20
N GLN A 54 -5.16 15.29 4.54
CA GLN A 54 -6.09 14.71 3.56
C GLN A 54 -5.49 14.55 2.15
N ASN A 55 -4.24 14.97 1.94
CA ASN A 55 -3.52 14.70 0.70
C ASN A 55 -3.33 13.19 0.51
N GLN A 56 -3.12 12.76 -0.75
CA GLN A 56 -2.81 11.37 -1.08
C GLN A 56 -1.64 10.87 -0.21
N PHE A 57 -1.84 9.70 0.41
CA PHE A 57 -0.93 9.03 1.34
C PHE A 57 -0.45 9.93 2.49
N GLY A 58 -1.31 10.86 2.94
CA GLY A 58 -0.96 11.84 3.96
C GLY A 58 0.24 12.73 3.57
N GLY A 59 0.44 12.94 2.26
CA GLY A 59 1.57 13.70 1.71
C GLY A 59 2.87 12.88 1.57
N ALA A 60 2.84 11.56 1.75
CA ALA A 60 3.96 10.69 1.42
C ALA A 60 4.04 10.43 -0.08
N MET A 61 5.25 10.28 -0.62
CA MET A 61 5.46 9.70 -1.94
C MET A 61 5.39 8.17 -1.84
N ILE A 62 4.67 7.53 -2.76
CA ILE A 62 4.66 6.08 -2.91
C ILE A 62 5.45 5.70 -4.16
N LEU A 63 6.43 4.84 -4.01
CA LEU A 63 7.14 4.20 -5.12
C LEU A 63 6.68 2.75 -5.20
N LEU A 64 5.96 2.42 -6.27
CA LEU A 64 5.52 1.06 -6.53
C LEU A 64 6.58 0.36 -7.39
N SER A 65 7.23 -0.64 -6.81
CA SER A 65 8.01 -1.63 -7.54
C SER A 65 7.06 -2.76 -7.90
N VAL A 66 6.83 -2.93 -9.19
CA VAL A 66 6.12 -4.10 -9.71
C VAL A 66 7.19 -5.07 -10.17
N ASP A 67 7.18 -6.29 -9.63
CA ASP A 67 8.00 -7.34 -10.19
C ASP A 67 7.41 -7.73 -11.56
N PHE A 68 7.99 -7.16 -12.61
CA PHE A 68 7.65 -7.48 -13.98
C PHE A 68 8.27 -8.83 -14.43
N CYS A 69 9.06 -9.48 -13.58
CA CYS A 69 9.73 -10.73 -13.90
C CYS A 69 8.85 -11.97 -13.66
N GLN A 70 7.54 -11.79 -13.48
CA GLN A 70 6.63 -12.93 -13.37
C GLN A 70 6.37 -13.57 -14.74
N THR A 71 7.28 -14.50 -15.08
CA THR A 71 7.22 -15.54 -16.11
C THR A 71 7.44 -15.09 -17.55
N LEU A 72 8.64 -15.36 -18.07
CA LEU A 72 8.82 -15.62 -19.50
C LEU A 72 7.81 -16.71 -19.92
N PRO A 73 7.07 -16.56 -21.03
CA PRO A 73 6.23 -17.63 -21.53
C PRO A 73 7.15 -18.83 -21.82
N VAL A 74 6.97 -19.91 -21.06
CA VAL A 74 7.58 -21.20 -21.38
C VAL A 74 7.03 -21.59 -22.74
N VAL A 75 7.83 -21.49 -23.80
CA VAL A 75 7.47 -21.99 -25.12
C VAL A 75 7.47 -23.52 -25.02
N PRO A 76 6.32 -24.21 -25.08
CA PRO A 76 6.33 -25.66 -25.15
C PRO A 76 6.94 -26.05 -26.50
N ARG A 77 8.06 -26.79 -26.48
CA ARG A 77 8.53 -27.46 -27.70
C ARG A 77 7.53 -28.57 -28.00
N SER A 78 6.78 -28.42 -29.10
CA SER A 78 6.05 -29.54 -29.71
C SER A 78 7.06 -30.61 -30.12
N MET A 79 6.84 -31.84 -29.65
CA MET A 79 7.42 -33.06 -30.21
C MET A 79 6.41 -33.64 -31.20
#